data_AF-A0AAD4ZK06-F1
#
_entry.id   AF-A0AAD4ZK06-F1
#
_cell.length_a   1.000
_cell.length_b   1.000
_cell.length_c   1.000
_cell.angle_alpha   90.00
_cell.angle_beta   90.00
_cell.angle_gamma   90.00
#
_symmetry.space_group_name_H-M   'P 1'
#
loop_
_entity.id
_entity.type
_entity.pdbx_description
1 polymer ?
#
loop_
_entity_poly.entity_id
_entity_poly.type
_entity_poly.pdbx_seq_one_letter_code
_entity_poly.pdbx_strand_id
1 'polypeptide(L)'
;MALKLDMAKAYDRVEWVFLHEMMLKLGFSATWVAKVMDCISITTFSVLWKGNPVGHIMPQRGLRQGCPLSPYLFLMCTEGFSCLLRGAERRGDLVGVQVARGGLQ
;
A
#
# COMPACT_ATOMS: atom_id res chain seq x y z
N MET A 1 12.27 -1.24 25.07
CA MET A 1 11.39 -2.25 24.44
C MET A 1 10.87 -1.64 23.14
N ALA A 2 10.84 -2.40 22.04
CA ALA A 2 10.42 -1.90 20.74
C ALA A 2 9.19 -2.67 20.27
N LEU A 3 8.18 -1.96 19.76
CA LEU A 3 7.04 -2.56 19.08
C LEU A 3 7.32 -2.56 17.58
N LYS A 4 7.26 -3.74 16.94
CA LYS A 4 7.37 -3.88 15.50
C LYS A 4 6.00 -4.19 14.92
N LEU A 5 5.56 -3.38 13.97
CA LEU A 5 4.38 -3.64 13.15
C LEU A 5 4.84 -4.22 11.80
N ASP A 6 4.16 -5.28 11.36
CA ASP A 6 4.43 -5.92 10.07
C ASP A 6 3.18 -5.95 9.20
N MET A 7 3.35 -5.74 7.90
CA MET A 7 2.25 -5.68 6.94
C MET A 7 2.19 -6.99 6.14
N ALA A 8 1.20 -7.82 6.45
CA ALA A 8 1.00 -9.08 5.73
C ALA A 8 0.72 -8.82 4.25
N LYS A 9 1.58 -9.36 3.37
CA LYS A 9 1.45 -9.23 1.90
C LYS A 9 1.31 -7.78 1.45
N ALA A 10 2.20 -6.92 1.96
CA ALA A 10 2.12 -5.47 1.81
C ALA A 10 1.89 -5.00 0.37
N TYR A 11 2.59 -5.60 -0.60
CA TYR A 11 2.44 -5.27 -2.02
C TYR A 11 1.13 -5.82 -2.61
N ASP A 12 0.70 -7.03 -2.24
CA ASP A 12 -0.49 -7.67 -2.83
C ASP A 12 -1.82 -7.06 -2.37
N ARG A 13 -1.80 -6.27 -1.28
CA ARG A 13 -2.99 -5.73 -0.62
C ARG A 13 -3.16 -4.22 -0.78
N VAL A 14 -2.36 -3.56 -1.62
CA VAL A 14 -2.55 -2.14 -1.92
C VAL A 14 -3.83 -1.93 -2.73
N GLU A 15 -4.81 -1.25 -2.16
CA GLU A 15 -6.04 -0.90 -2.85
C GLU A 15 -5.79 0.24 -3.85
N TRP A 16 -6.11 0.01 -5.13
CA TRP A 16 -5.84 0.95 -6.21
C TRP A 16 -6.61 2.26 -6.08
N VAL A 17 -7.86 2.20 -5.61
CA VAL A 17 -8.68 3.40 -5.35
C VAL A 17 -7.99 4.30 -4.32
N PHE A 18 -7.43 3.71 -3.25
CA PHE A 18 -6.71 4.48 -2.24
C PHE A 18 -5.45 5.14 -2.81
N LEU A 19 -4.65 4.41 -3.58
CA LEU A 19 -3.44 4.94 -4.21
C LEU A 19 -3.75 6.08 -5.18
N HIS A 20 -4.80 5.93 -5.99
CA HIS A 20 -5.29 6.96 -6.91
C HIS A 20 -5.62 8.26 -6.16
N GLU A 21 -6.48 8.18 -5.14
CA GLU A 21 -6.88 9.36 -4.35
C GLU A 21 -5.70 9.97 -3.59
N MET A 22 -4.76 9.16 -3.12
CA MET A 22 -3.56 9.64 -2.43
C MET A 22 -2.67 10.45 -3.38
N MET A 23 -2.43 9.95 -4.60
CA MET A 23 -1.62 10.66 -5.58
C MET A 23 -2.27 12.00 -5.97
N LEU A 24 -3.59 12.04 -6.15
CA LEU A 24 -4.30 13.31 -6.38
C LEU A 24 -4.14 14.28 -5.20
N LYS A 25 -4.27 13.80 -3.96
CA LYS A 25 -4.06 14.61 -2.75
C LYS A 25 -2.63 15.13 -2.59
N LEU A 26 -1.63 14.38 -3.06
CA LEU A 26 -0.23 14.80 -3.08
C LEU A 26 0.07 15.82 -4.18
N GLY A 27 -0.90 16.17 -5.03
CA GLY A 27 -0.77 17.21 -6.05
C GLY A 27 -0.27 16.71 -7.40
N PHE A 28 -0.26 15.39 -7.63
CA PHE A 28 0.06 14.86 -8.95
C PHE A 28 -1.03 15.20 -9.98
N SER A 29 -0.63 15.44 -11.22
CA SER A 29 -1.59 15.74 -12.29
C SER A 29 -2.47 14.52 -12.60
N ALA A 30 -3.76 14.74 -12.81
CA ALA A 30 -4.71 13.65 -13.11
C ALA A 30 -4.27 12.80 -14.32
N THR A 31 -3.68 13.44 -15.34
CA THR A 31 -3.13 12.75 -16.51
C THR A 31 -1.98 11.81 -16.16
N TRP A 32 -1.10 12.22 -15.24
CA TRP A 32 0.00 11.36 -14.78
C TRP A 32 -0.52 10.22 -13.89
N VAL A 33 -1.46 10.51 -13.00
CA VAL A 33 -2.12 9.49 -12.17
C VAL A 33 -2.77 8.43 -13.06
N ALA A 34 -3.55 8.82 -14.07
CA ALA A 34 -4.18 7.89 -15.01
C ALA A 34 -3.15 6.95 -15.66
N LYS A 35 -2.01 7.47 -16.13
CA LYS A 35 -0.93 6.64 -16.70
C LYS A 35 -0.36 5.64 -15.71
N VAL A 36 -0.19 6.03 -14.45
CA VAL A 36 0.27 5.11 -13.39
C VAL A 36 -0.78 4.03 -13.12
N MET A 37 -2.07 4.40 -13.08
CA MET A 37 -3.17 3.46 -12.89
C MET A 37 -3.25 2.44 -14.02
N ASP A 38 -3.06 2.86 -15.27
CA ASP A 38 -2.98 1.96 -16.43
C ASP A 38 -1.83 0.96 -16.24
N CYS A 39 -0.63 1.44 -15.87
CA CYS A 39 0.54 0.58 -15.66
C CYS A 39 0.31 -0.52 -14.61
N ILE A 40 -0.39 -0.23 -13.52
CA ILE A 40 -0.61 -1.20 -12.43
C ILE A 40 -1.81 -2.11 -12.67
N SER A 41 -2.83 -1.65 -13.42
CA SER A 41 -4.08 -2.39 -13.62
C SER A 41 -4.08 -3.36 -14.80
N ILE A 42 -3.26 -3.10 -15.83
CA ILE A 42 -3.18 -3.92 -17.04
C ILE A 42 -2.46 -5.27 -16.80
N THR A 43 -1.74 -5.41 -15.68
CA THR A 43 -0.96 -6.63 -15.41
C THR A 43 -1.87 -7.82 -15.18
N THR A 44 -1.66 -8.93 -15.90
CA THR A 44 -2.36 -10.20 -15.66
C THR A 44 -1.39 -11.28 -15.20
N PHE A 45 -1.85 -12.20 -14.36
CA PHE A 45 -1.05 -13.30 -13.84
C PHE A 45 -1.55 -14.66 -14.35
N SER A 46 -0.63 -15.60 -14.52
CA SER A 46 -0.92 -17.01 -14.75
C SER A 46 -0.10 -17.86 -13.79
N VAL A 47 -0.65 -18.99 -13.37
CA VAL A 47 0.07 -19.92 -12.48
C VAL A 47 0.90 -20.85 -13.34
N LEU A 48 2.20 -20.93 -13.07
CA LEU A 48 3.07 -21.86 -13.78
C LEU A 48 2.91 -23.27 -13.19
N TRP A 49 2.29 -24.18 -13.94
CA TRP A 49 2.14 -25.59 -13.57
C TRP A 49 2.98 -26.47 -14.49
N LYS A 50 4.00 -27.15 -13.94
CA LYS A 50 4.97 -27.96 -14.71
C LYS A 50 5.58 -27.19 -15.90
N GLY A 51 5.90 -25.92 -15.70
CA GLY A 51 6.47 -25.06 -16.75
C GLY A 51 5.45 -24.52 -17.77
N ASN A 52 4.17 -24.89 -17.66
CA ASN A 52 3.12 -24.39 -18.54
C ASN A 52 2.27 -23.35 -17.80
N PRO A 53 2.02 -22.16 -18.39
CA PRO A 53 1.10 -21.19 -17.78
C PRO A 53 -0.32 -21.74 -17.80
N VAL A 54 -0.96 -21.77 -16.64
CA VAL A 54 -2.34 -22.24 -16.44
C VAL A 54 -3.14 -21.15 -15.76
N GLY A 55 -4.36 -20.93 -16.28
CA GLY A 55 -5.29 -19.94 -15.78
C GLY A 55 -4.92 -18.50 -16.13
N HIS A 56 -5.90 -17.63 -15.95
CA HIS A 56 -5.76 -16.19 -16.17
C HIS A 56 -6.35 -15.48 -14.96
N ILE A 57 -5.52 -14.72 -14.26
CA ILE A 57 -5.88 -13.98 -13.06
C ILE A 57 -5.70 -12.51 -13.37
N MET A 58 -6.82 -11.79 -13.38
CA MET A 58 -6.81 -10.34 -13.40
C MET A 58 -6.76 -9.83 -11.96
N PRO A 59 -5.67 -9.19 -11.53
CA PRO A 59 -5.62 -8.54 -10.22
C PRO A 59 -6.63 -7.40 -10.17
N GLN A 60 -7.22 -7.18 -9.00
CA GLN A 60 -8.08 -6.04 -8.71
C GLN A 60 -7.42 -5.05 -7.74
N ARG A 61 -6.26 -5.43 -7.21
CA ARG A 61 -5.47 -4.70 -6.24
C ARG A 61 -4.04 -5.20 -6.25
N GLY A 62 -3.19 -4.47 -5.54
CA GLY A 62 -1.81 -4.82 -5.29
C GLY A 62 -0.86 -4.23 -6.31
N LEU A 63 0.43 -4.36 -6.01
CA LEU A 63 1.54 -3.84 -6.78
C LEU A 63 2.46 -4.99 -7.17
N ARG A 64 2.91 -5.01 -8.43
CA ARG A 64 3.77 -6.07 -8.93
C ARG A 64 5.15 -6.00 -8.27
N GLN A 65 5.54 -7.03 -7.53
CA GLN A 65 6.90 -7.16 -7.02
C GLN A 65 7.89 -7.32 -8.19
N GLY A 66 9.06 -6.69 -8.05
CA GLY A 66 10.06 -6.62 -9.12
C GLY A 66 9.78 -5.55 -10.20
N CYS A 67 8.62 -4.87 -10.16
CA CYS A 67 8.41 -3.67 -10.96
C CYS A 67 9.17 -2.49 -10.33
N PRO A 68 9.98 -1.74 -11.09
CA PRO A 68 10.72 -0.59 -10.56
C PRO A 68 9.84 0.51 -9.96
N LEU A 69 8.58 0.61 -10.39
CA LEU A 69 7.64 1.63 -9.91
C LEU A 69 7.02 1.27 -8.55
N SER A 70 6.82 -0.03 -8.27
CA SER A 70 6.09 -0.51 -7.09
C SER A 70 6.63 -0.02 -5.76
N PRO A 71 7.96 0.06 -5.50
CA PRO A 71 8.48 0.60 -4.25
C PRO A 71 8.05 2.05 -3.99
N TYR A 72 8.03 2.89 -5.04
CA TYR A 72 7.65 4.30 -4.91
C TYR A 72 6.15 4.47 -4.67
N LEU A 73 5.32 3.68 -5.35
CA LEU A 73 3.88 3.66 -5.12
C LEU A 73 3.57 3.19 -3.69
N PHE A 74 4.30 2.18 -3.19
CA PHE A 74 4.16 1.71 -1.83
C PHE A 74 4.54 2.78 -0.80
N LEU A 75 5.61 3.56 -1.04
CA LEU A 75 5.98 4.69 -0.18
C LEU A 75 4.85 5.72 -0.04
N MET A 76 4.19 6.07 -1.15
CA MET A 76 3.02 6.97 -1.11
C MET A 76 1.88 6.39 -0.26
N CYS A 77 1.62 5.08 -0.36
CA CYS A 77 0.65 4.42 0.50
C CYS A 77 1.03 4.51 1.98
N THR A 78 2.32 4.29 2.32
CA THR A 78 2.80 4.35 3.70
C THR A 78 2.78 5.76 4.28
N GLU A 79 3.02 6.80 3.48
CA GLU A 79 2.86 8.19 3.91
C GLU A 79 1.40 8.50 4.20
N GLY A 80 0.49 8.04 3.33
CA GLY A 80 -0.94 8.13 3.54
C GLY A 80 -1.40 7.48 4.84
N PHE A 81 -0.92 6.26 5.10
CA PHE A 81 -1.17 5.56 6.36
C PHE A 81 -0.61 6.31 7.58
N SER A 82 0.61 6.84 7.48
CA SER A 82 1.23 7.64 8.55
C SER A 82 0.42 8.91 8.86
N CYS A 83 -0.09 9.59 7.83
CA CYS A 83 -0.99 10.73 7.99
C CYS A 83 -2.30 10.35 8.67
N LEU A 84 -2.89 9.21 8.32
CA LEU A 84 -4.12 8.70 8.97
C LEU A 84 -3.88 8.39 10.45
N LEU A 85 -2.75 7.77 10.80
CA LEU A 85 -2.37 7.52 12.19
C LEU A 85 -2.22 8.82 13.00
N ARG A 86 -1.44 9.79 12.51
CA ARG A 86 -1.30 11.11 13.15
C ARG A 86 -2.64 11.85 13.26
N GLY A 87 -3.54 11.64 12.30
CA GLY A 87 -4.89 12.19 12.34
C GLY A 87 -5.74 11.56 13.43
N ALA A 88 -5.70 10.24 13.55
CA ALA A 88 -6.44 9.47 14.54
C ALA A 88 -5.92 9.72 15.96
N GLU A 89 -4.60 9.86 16.15
CA GLU A 89 -3.98 10.29 17.40
C GLU A 89 -4.50 11.66 17.84
N ARG A 90 -4.49 12.67 16.95
CA ARG A 90 -5.00 14.01 17.26
C ARG A 90 -6.47 14.06 17.61
N ARG A 91 -7.29 13.14 17.09
CA ARG A 91 -8.71 13.02 17.43
C ARG A 91 -8.97 12.23 18.72
N GLY A 92 -7.94 11.57 19.27
CA GLY A 92 -8.09 10.65 20.40
C GLY A 92 -8.69 9.29 20.03
N ASP A 93 -8.75 8.95 18.74
CA ASP A 93 -9.24 7.64 18.25
C ASP A 93 -8.23 6.52 18.55
N LEU A 94 -6.95 6.89 18.73
CA LEU A 94 -5.86 5.97 19.05
C LEU A 94 -5.39 6.22 20.48
N VAL A 95 -5.44 5.17 21.29
CA VAL A 95 -4.85 5.15 22.64
C VAL A 95 -3.50 4.47 22.55
N GLY A 96 -2.47 5.11 23.10
CA GLY A 96 -1.12 4.54 23.18
C GLY A 96 -1.11 3.22 23.95
N VAL A 97 -0.14 2.36 23.65
CA VAL A 97 0.04 1.09 24.36
C VAL A 97 1.25 1.18 25.29
N GLN A 98 1.03 0.92 26.58
CA GLN A 98 2.12 0.84 27.55
C GLN A 98 2.80 -0.53 27.48
N VAL A 99 4.00 -0.56 26.92
CA VAL A 99 4.73 -1.82 26.66
C VAL A 99 5.55 -2.30 27.89
N ALA A 100 5.76 -1.43 28.90
CA ALA A 100 6.41 -1.79 30.17
C ALA A 100 5.89 -0.95 31.36
N ARG A 101 5.88 -1.52 32.58
CA ARG A 101 5.53 -0.80 33.82
C ARG A 101 6.60 0.28 34.10
N GLY A 102 6.20 1.56 34.05
CA GLY A 102 7.09 2.71 34.28
C GLY A 102 7.62 3.44 33.03
N GLY A 103 7.12 3.13 31.82
CA GLY A 103 7.44 3.89 30.61
C GLY A 103 6.73 5.25 30.57
N LEU A 104 7.44 6.31 30.13
CA LEU A 104 6.93 7.68 29.98
C LEU A 104 5.64 7.71 29.14
N GLN A 105 4.63 8.41 29.67
CA GLN A 105 3.37 8.74 29.00
C GLN A 105 3.57 9.79 27.92
#